data_AF-A0A382XNW1-F1
#
_entry.id   AF-A0A382XNW1-F1
#
_cell.length_a   1.000
_cell.length_b   1.000
_cell.length_c   1.000
_cell.angle_alpha   90.00
_cell.angle_beta   90.00
_cell.angle_gamma   90.00
#
_symmetry.space_group_name_H-M   'P 1'
#
loop_
_entity.id
_entity.type
_entity.pdbx_description
1 polymer ?
#
loop_
_entity_poly.entity_id
_entity_poly.type
_entity_poly.pdbx_seq_one_letter_code
_entity_poly.pdbx_strand_id
1 'polypeptide(L)'
;HQTGPQGREVKRLYLEEMCDIAKEFYLSCLIDRSSSKIAFISSAEGGVDIEGVAKNNPDKIITTKLNLSASVNEEDIKKIIQPFSLSEKSKKQAFHLIQSIYKVLIEKDASLIEINPLILTKGEELLCLDAKISFDDNATYRHPDILSLKDVNEEDPIETEASKHELAYIKLDGKIGCMVNGAGLAMATMDIIKLYGSEPANFLDVGGGASKEKVSAAFKIILSDKNVKGILINIFGGIMRCDVLASGMIEAAKETNLSVPLVVRLAGT
;
A
#
# COMPACT_ATOMS: atom_id res chain seq x y z
N HIS A 1 1.61 0.31 5.15
CA HIS A 1 1.00 0.23 6.50
C HIS A 1 2.12 0.33 7.53
N GLN A 2 2.08 1.33 8.40
CA GLN A 2 2.93 1.42 9.59
C GLN A 2 2.02 1.19 10.79
N THR A 3 2.52 0.54 11.84
CA THR A 3 1.72 0.20 13.03
C THR A 3 1.10 1.47 13.63
N GLY A 4 -0.23 1.47 13.76
CA GLY A 4 -0.96 2.60 14.30
C GLY A 4 -0.80 2.78 15.81
N PRO A 5 -1.34 3.87 16.39
CA PRO A 5 -1.18 4.19 17.82
C PRO A 5 -1.70 3.13 18.78
N GLN A 6 -2.65 2.29 18.36
CA GLN A 6 -3.19 1.20 19.18
C GLN A 6 -2.27 -0.02 19.25
N GLY A 7 -1.20 -0.04 18.44
CA GLY A 7 -0.32 -1.19 18.32
C GLY A 7 -0.99 -2.37 17.62
N ARG A 8 -0.29 -3.51 17.64
CA ARG A 8 -0.76 -4.81 17.16
C ARG A 8 -0.37 -5.88 18.19
N GLU A 9 -1.17 -6.93 18.29
CA GLU A 9 -0.87 -8.05 19.19
C GLU A 9 0.35 -8.83 18.68
N VAL A 10 1.39 -8.98 19.49
CA VAL A 10 2.60 -9.73 19.12
C VAL A 10 2.32 -11.23 19.21
N LYS A 11 2.15 -11.89 18.07
CA LYS A 11 1.84 -13.34 18.01
C LYS A 11 3.05 -14.24 17.84
N ARG A 12 4.18 -13.70 17.37
CA ARG A 12 5.40 -14.44 17.07
C ARG A 12 6.62 -13.62 17.47
N LEU A 13 7.67 -14.33 17.88
CA LEU A 13 9.00 -13.77 18.09
C LEU A 13 9.95 -14.44 17.09
N TYR A 14 10.72 -13.62 16.39
CA TYR A 14 11.81 -14.08 15.55
C TYR A 14 13.11 -13.94 16.33
N LEU A 15 13.87 -15.03 16.46
CA LEU A 15 15.16 -15.06 17.16
C LEU A 15 16.26 -15.22 16.11
N GLU A 16 17.18 -14.27 16.09
CA GLU A 16 18.26 -14.19 15.12
C GLU A 16 19.62 -14.07 15.82
N GLU A 17 20.69 -14.33 15.06
CA GLU A 17 22.05 -14.16 15.53
C GLU A 17 22.44 -12.66 15.56
N MET A 18 23.18 -12.26 16.59
CA MET A 18 23.67 -10.88 16.70
C MET A 18 24.74 -10.62 15.64
N CYS A 19 24.56 -9.55 14.86
CA CYS A 19 25.50 -9.16 13.83
C CYS A 19 26.54 -8.13 14.33
N ASP A 20 27.80 -8.33 13.99
CA ASP A 20 28.89 -7.40 14.27
C ASP A 20 28.92 -6.24 13.25
N ILE A 21 28.03 -5.27 13.42
CA ILE A 21 27.81 -4.15 12.47
C ILE A 21 29.01 -3.19 12.48
N ALA A 22 29.56 -2.92 11.29
CA ALA A 22 30.57 -1.88 11.07
C ALA A 22 29.99 -0.62 10.41
N LYS A 23 29.06 -0.79 9.47
CA LYS A 23 28.33 0.31 8.81
C LYS A 23 26.91 -0.12 8.46
N GLU A 24 26.01 0.85 8.38
CA GLU A 24 24.62 0.68 7.96
C GLU A 24 24.37 1.53 6.72
N PHE A 25 23.68 0.96 5.74
CA PHE A 25 23.33 1.60 4.49
C PHE A 25 21.83 1.48 4.23
N TYR A 26 21.33 2.35 3.36
CA TYR A 26 19.99 2.23 2.79
C TYR A 26 20.08 1.74 1.35
N LEU A 27 19.26 0.76 0.98
CA LEU A 27 19.11 0.29 -0.39
C LEU A 27 17.63 -0.03 -0.65
N SER A 28 17.06 0.55 -1.70
CA SER A 28 15.75 0.13 -2.20
C SER A 28 15.71 0.00 -3.72
N CYS A 29 14.73 -0.76 -4.20
CA CYS A 29 14.45 -0.99 -5.61
C CYS A 29 12.93 -0.90 -5.82
N LEU A 30 12.49 -0.03 -6.71
CA LEU A 30 11.06 0.26 -6.93
C LEU A 30 10.76 0.69 -8.36
N ILE A 31 9.48 0.75 -8.70
CA ILE A 31 9.02 1.28 -9.99
C ILE A 31 8.82 2.80 -9.88
N ASP A 32 9.74 3.59 -10.44
CA ASP A 32 9.65 5.05 -10.49
C ASP A 32 8.60 5.48 -11.51
N ARG A 33 7.44 5.91 -11.01
CA ARG A 33 6.30 6.36 -11.82
C ARG A 33 6.63 7.57 -12.70
N SER A 34 7.58 8.42 -12.32
CA SER A 34 7.90 9.63 -13.10
C SER A 34 8.64 9.31 -14.40
N SER A 35 9.49 8.28 -14.37
CA SER A 35 10.28 7.86 -15.53
C SER A 35 9.79 6.56 -16.16
N SER A 36 8.83 5.89 -15.54
CA SER A 36 8.34 4.55 -15.92
C SER A 36 9.48 3.53 -16.00
N LYS A 37 10.42 3.59 -15.05
CA LYS A 37 11.59 2.72 -14.97
C LYS A 37 11.71 2.09 -13.59
N ILE A 38 12.42 0.96 -13.54
CA ILE A 38 12.90 0.43 -12.27
C ILE A 38 14.03 1.33 -11.79
N ALA A 39 13.98 1.74 -10.55
CA ALA A 39 14.97 2.62 -9.93
C ALA A 39 15.50 1.99 -8.65
N PHE A 40 16.82 2.00 -8.52
CA PHE A 40 17.48 1.75 -7.25
C PHE A 40 17.76 3.08 -6.55
N ILE A 41 17.44 3.15 -5.27
CA ILE A 41 17.80 4.26 -4.40
C ILE A 41 18.80 3.74 -3.37
N SER A 42 19.95 4.41 -3.25
CA SER A 42 20.99 4.02 -2.30
C SER A 42 21.52 5.22 -1.51
N SER A 43 21.87 4.97 -0.25
CA SER A 43 22.47 5.97 0.63
C SER A 43 23.44 5.36 1.63
N ALA A 44 24.46 6.15 2.00
CA ALA A 44 25.33 5.82 3.12
C ALA A 44 24.64 6.00 4.49
N GLU A 45 23.45 6.61 4.52
CA GLU A 45 22.65 6.82 5.74
C GLU A 45 21.63 5.68 5.90
N GLY A 46 22.08 4.54 6.41
CA GLY A 46 21.19 3.43 6.81
C GLY A 46 20.68 3.57 8.24
N GLY A 47 19.67 2.76 8.58
CA GLY A 47 19.12 2.69 9.94
C GLY A 47 18.26 3.91 10.33
N VAL A 48 17.96 4.79 9.37
CA VAL A 48 17.20 6.03 9.57
C VAL A 48 16.07 6.15 8.54
N ASP A 49 15.14 7.07 8.83
CA ASP A 49 14.04 7.45 7.94
C ASP A 49 14.58 8.10 6.64
N ILE A 50 14.36 7.43 5.51
CA ILE A 50 14.97 7.86 4.24
C ILE A 50 14.28 9.12 3.69
N GLU A 51 13.00 9.32 3.98
CA GLU A 51 12.23 10.50 3.62
C GLU A 51 12.81 11.76 4.29
N GLY A 52 13.18 11.65 5.58
CA GLY A 52 13.91 12.68 6.30
C GLY A 52 15.28 12.99 5.69
N VAL A 53 16.03 11.98 5.26
CA VAL A 53 17.32 12.16 4.55
C VAL A 53 17.11 12.86 3.22
N ALA A 54 16.14 12.44 2.41
CA ALA A 54 15.84 13.03 1.12
C ALA A 54 15.44 14.51 1.23
N LYS A 55 14.74 14.89 2.31
CA LYS A 55 14.34 16.28 2.56
C LYS A 55 15.51 17.16 3.01
N ASN A 56 16.32 16.67 3.95
CA ASN A 56 17.33 17.49 4.62
C ASN A 56 18.70 17.44 3.92
N ASN A 57 19.04 16.29 3.32
CA ASN A 57 20.33 16.00 2.69
C ASN A 57 20.15 15.24 1.36
N PRO A 58 19.45 15.81 0.35
CA PRO A 58 19.13 15.11 -0.89
C PRO A 58 20.36 14.59 -1.64
N ASP A 59 21.52 15.25 -1.52
CA ASP A 59 22.78 14.84 -2.17
C ASP A 59 23.32 13.49 -1.64
N LYS A 60 22.85 13.03 -0.48
CA LYS A 60 23.19 11.71 0.06
C LYS A 60 22.35 10.57 -0.55
N ILE A 61 21.37 10.91 -1.38
CA ILE A 61 20.50 9.95 -2.05
C ILE A 61 20.97 9.78 -3.50
N ILE A 62 21.40 8.58 -3.85
CA ILE A 62 21.73 8.23 -5.22
C ILE A 62 20.57 7.45 -5.82
N THR A 63 19.98 7.97 -6.91
CA THR A 63 18.95 7.27 -7.68
C THR A 63 19.49 6.81 -9.01
N THR A 64 19.55 5.50 -9.22
CA THR A 64 19.98 4.88 -10.49
C THR A 64 18.77 4.28 -11.19
N LYS A 65 18.39 4.85 -12.33
CA LYS A 65 17.24 4.41 -13.14
C LYS A 65 17.69 3.44 -14.22
N LEU A 66 17.06 2.28 -14.28
CA LEU A 66 17.43 1.18 -15.16
C LEU A 66 16.49 1.08 -16.36
N ASN A 67 17.04 0.69 -17.50
CA ASN A 67 16.20 0.18 -18.59
C ASN A 67 15.85 -1.28 -18.30
N LEU A 68 14.60 -1.67 -18.58
CA LEU A 68 14.16 -3.04 -18.39
C LEU A 68 15.00 -4.00 -19.24
N SER A 69 15.60 -4.98 -18.59
CA SER A 69 16.48 -5.99 -19.20
C SER A 69 16.50 -7.25 -18.35
N ALA A 70 17.15 -8.33 -18.83
CA ALA A 70 17.21 -9.60 -18.13
C ALA A 70 18.05 -9.54 -16.83
N SER A 71 18.98 -8.60 -16.73
CA SER A 71 19.85 -8.40 -15.57
C SER A 71 20.34 -6.96 -15.49
N VAL A 72 20.79 -6.52 -14.32
CA VAL A 72 21.37 -5.18 -14.15
C VAL A 72 22.77 -5.16 -14.75
N ASN A 73 23.12 -4.18 -15.58
CA ASN A 73 24.47 -4.10 -16.12
C ASN A 73 25.48 -3.64 -15.04
N GLU A 74 26.77 -3.93 -15.26
CA GLU A 74 27.80 -3.61 -14.26
C GLU A 74 27.98 -2.12 -14.00
N GLU A 75 27.78 -1.26 -15.00
CA GLU A 75 27.94 0.18 -14.86
C GLU A 75 26.88 0.76 -13.93
N ASP A 76 25.63 0.31 -14.06
CA ASP A 76 24.55 0.73 -13.18
C ASP A 76 24.73 0.17 -11.76
N ILE A 77 25.20 -1.07 -11.62
CA ILE A 77 25.55 -1.61 -10.30
C ILE A 77 26.64 -0.75 -9.63
N LYS A 78 27.68 -0.34 -10.36
CA LYS A 78 28.73 0.54 -9.83
C LYS A 78 28.16 1.87 -9.33
N LYS A 79 27.18 2.46 -10.04
CA LYS A 79 26.48 3.68 -9.59
C LYS A 79 25.67 3.42 -8.32
N ILE A 80 24.93 2.30 -8.26
CA ILE A 80 24.11 1.94 -7.10
C ILE A 80 24.96 1.79 -5.84
N ILE A 81 26.12 1.13 -5.92
CA ILE A 81 26.96 0.85 -4.74
C ILE A 81 27.97 1.97 -4.42
N GLN A 82 28.07 2.99 -5.28
CA GLN A 82 28.98 4.12 -5.10
C GLN A 82 28.93 4.72 -3.67
N PRO A 83 27.76 5.03 -3.08
CA PRO A 83 27.71 5.67 -1.76
C PRO A 83 28.27 4.78 -0.63
N PHE A 84 28.29 3.46 -0.80
CA PHE A 84 28.66 2.52 0.26
C PHE A 84 30.17 2.45 0.52
N SER A 85 31.00 2.91 -0.43
CA SER A 85 32.47 2.92 -0.32
C SER A 85 33.06 1.57 0.11
N LEU A 86 32.62 0.50 -0.56
CA LEU A 86 32.94 -0.90 -0.22
C LEU A 86 34.37 -1.31 -0.64
N SER A 87 34.95 -2.29 0.05
CA SER A 87 36.17 -2.99 -0.40
C SER A 87 35.88 -3.91 -1.59
N GLU A 88 36.90 -4.38 -2.30
CA GLU A 88 36.70 -5.27 -3.46
C GLU A 88 35.97 -6.58 -3.11
N LYS A 89 36.16 -7.12 -1.90
CA LYS A 89 35.44 -8.30 -1.41
C LYS A 89 33.95 -7.98 -1.27
N SER A 90 33.59 -6.90 -0.58
CA SER A 90 32.19 -6.52 -0.36
C SER A 90 31.51 -6.00 -1.62
N LYS A 91 32.26 -5.39 -2.55
CA LYS A 91 31.73 -5.02 -3.88
C LYS A 91 31.17 -6.25 -4.58
N LYS A 92 31.91 -7.36 -4.67
CA LYS A 92 31.42 -8.61 -5.30
C LYS A 92 30.11 -9.10 -4.67
N GLN A 93 30.01 -9.05 -3.33
CA GLN A 93 28.77 -9.38 -2.63
C GLN A 93 27.62 -8.44 -3.01
N ALA A 94 27.88 -7.13 -3.08
CA ALA A 94 26.89 -6.14 -3.50
C ALA A 94 26.43 -6.34 -4.94
N PHE A 95 27.33 -6.74 -5.85
CA PHE A 95 26.97 -7.11 -7.23
C PHE A 95 25.95 -8.25 -7.25
N HIS A 96 26.21 -9.33 -6.51
CA HIS A 96 25.26 -10.45 -6.41
C HIS A 96 23.94 -10.03 -5.75
N LEU A 97 24.00 -9.24 -4.68
CA LEU A 97 22.82 -8.76 -3.97
C LEU A 97 21.91 -7.92 -4.89
N ILE A 98 22.47 -6.97 -5.64
CA ILE A 98 21.68 -6.11 -6.54
C ILE A 98 21.02 -6.92 -7.66
N GLN A 99 21.74 -7.89 -8.23
CA GLN A 99 21.16 -8.80 -9.22
C GLN A 99 20.00 -9.60 -8.63
N SER A 100 20.18 -10.13 -7.41
CA SER A 100 19.13 -10.89 -6.72
C SER A 100 17.90 -10.04 -6.40
N ILE A 101 18.08 -8.80 -5.91
CA ILE A 101 16.98 -7.88 -5.63
C ILE A 101 16.21 -7.56 -6.92
N TYR A 102 16.92 -7.22 -8.00
CA TYR A 102 16.30 -6.94 -9.28
C TYR A 102 15.53 -8.16 -9.82
N LYS A 103 16.12 -9.36 -9.71
CA LYS A 103 15.47 -10.61 -10.08
C LYS A 103 14.20 -10.85 -9.29
N VAL A 104 14.23 -10.68 -7.96
CA VAL A 104 13.04 -10.82 -7.11
C VAL A 104 11.97 -9.80 -7.51
N LEU A 105 12.35 -8.54 -7.76
CA LEU A 105 11.41 -7.51 -8.17
C LEU A 105 10.64 -7.93 -9.43
N ILE A 106 11.34 -8.44 -10.44
CA ILE A 106 10.74 -8.88 -11.69
C ILE A 106 9.95 -10.19 -11.53
N GLU A 107 10.56 -11.22 -10.95
CA GLU A 107 9.97 -12.57 -10.90
C GLU A 107 8.79 -12.68 -9.93
N LYS A 108 8.73 -11.81 -8.92
CA LYS A 108 7.67 -11.81 -7.89
C LYS A 108 6.71 -10.64 -8.03
N ASP A 109 6.82 -9.85 -9.09
CA ASP A 109 6.03 -8.63 -9.28
C ASP A 109 6.06 -7.72 -8.04
N ALA A 110 7.26 -7.52 -7.48
CA ALA A 110 7.41 -6.57 -6.38
C ALA A 110 7.25 -5.14 -6.91
N SER A 111 6.52 -4.30 -6.18
CA SER A 111 6.42 -2.87 -6.44
C SER A 111 7.50 -2.07 -5.69
N LEU A 112 7.99 -2.62 -4.57
CA LEU A 112 9.06 -2.07 -3.74
C LEU A 112 9.80 -3.20 -3.03
N ILE A 113 11.12 -3.15 -3.03
CA ILE A 113 11.99 -3.87 -2.11
C ILE A 113 12.84 -2.83 -1.41
N GLU A 114 12.71 -2.71 -0.10
CA GLU A 114 13.48 -1.80 0.75
C GLU A 114 14.28 -2.61 1.76
N ILE A 115 15.58 -2.34 1.85
CA ILE A 115 16.50 -2.94 2.82
C ILE A 115 17.04 -1.80 3.66
N ASN A 116 16.63 -1.76 4.92
CA ASN A 116 17.01 -0.70 5.84
C ASN A 116 17.08 -1.22 7.30
N PRO A 117 18.27 -1.57 7.83
CA PRO A 117 19.58 -1.35 7.21
C PRO A 117 20.09 -2.51 6.35
N LEU A 118 20.78 -2.19 5.27
CA LEU A 118 21.78 -3.05 4.65
C LEU A 118 23.10 -2.86 5.41
N ILE A 119 23.56 -3.87 6.14
CA ILE A 119 24.74 -3.74 7.00
C ILE A 119 25.99 -4.27 6.31
N LEU A 120 27.13 -3.65 6.62
CA LEU A 120 28.45 -4.20 6.42
C LEU A 120 28.98 -4.66 7.78
N THR A 121 29.31 -5.93 7.92
CA THR A 121 29.90 -6.46 9.15
C THR A 121 31.39 -6.11 9.26
N LYS A 122 31.96 -6.23 10.46
CA LYS A 122 33.42 -6.13 10.68
C LYS A 122 34.22 -7.18 9.90
N GLY A 123 33.59 -8.30 9.52
CA GLY A 123 34.16 -9.35 8.65
C GLY A 123 34.08 -9.05 7.14
N GLU A 124 33.66 -7.84 6.76
CA GLU A 124 33.44 -7.39 5.39
C GLU A 124 32.30 -8.14 4.65
N GLU A 125 31.29 -8.59 5.37
CA GLU A 125 30.11 -9.25 4.80
C GLU A 125 28.94 -8.27 4.69
N LEU A 126 28.20 -8.33 3.58
CA LEU A 126 26.98 -7.55 3.41
C LEU A 126 25.77 -8.40 3.76
N LEU A 127 24.95 -7.91 4.68
CA LEU A 127 23.74 -8.60 5.15
C LEU A 127 22.55 -7.64 5.11
N CYS A 128 21.40 -8.15 4.64
CA CYS A 128 20.14 -7.43 4.75
C CYS A 128 19.61 -7.68 6.16
N LEU A 129 19.83 -6.73 7.08
CA LEU A 129 19.43 -6.93 8.48
C LEU A 129 17.92 -6.82 8.63
N ASP A 130 17.31 -5.89 7.90
CA ASP A 130 15.86 -5.77 7.79
C ASP A 130 15.46 -5.48 6.34
N ALA A 131 14.31 -6.00 5.94
CA ALA A 131 13.77 -5.79 4.60
C ALA A 131 12.24 -5.75 4.59
N LYS A 132 11.72 -4.83 3.78
CA LYS A 132 10.30 -4.68 3.49
C LYS A 132 10.08 -4.86 2.00
N ILE A 133 9.21 -5.80 1.65
CA ILE A 133 8.83 -6.07 0.26
C ILE A 133 7.34 -5.79 0.11
N SER A 134 6.99 -4.97 -0.88
CA SER A 134 5.62 -4.75 -1.31
C SER A 134 5.43 -5.35 -2.70
N PHE A 135 4.31 -6.02 -2.91
CA PHE A 135 3.97 -6.69 -4.17
C PHE A 135 2.87 -5.91 -4.90
N ASP A 136 2.77 -6.10 -6.21
CA ASP A 136 1.63 -5.59 -6.98
C ASP A 136 0.42 -6.51 -6.77
N ASP A 137 -0.62 -5.97 -6.12
CA ASP A 137 -1.88 -6.69 -5.87
C ASP A 137 -2.50 -7.24 -7.17
N ASN A 138 -2.31 -6.55 -8.30
CA ASN A 138 -2.83 -6.99 -9.60
C ASN A 138 -2.12 -8.24 -10.15
N ALA A 139 -0.95 -8.59 -9.63
CA ALA A 139 -0.19 -9.77 -10.04
C ALA A 139 -0.33 -10.95 -9.07
N THR A 140 -0.98 -10.76 -7.91
CA THR A 140 -1.08 -11.80 -6.87
C THR A 140 -1.75 -13.09 -7.35
N TYR A 141 -2.65 -13.02 -8.34
CA TYR A 141 -3.32 -14.18 -8.92
C TYR A 141 -2.35 -15.23 -9.50
N ARG A 142 -1.14 -14.83 -9.90
CA ARG A 142 -0.09 -15.73 -10.42
C ARG A 142 1.00 -16.08 -9.40
N HIS A 143 0.87 -15.62 -8.15
CA HIS A 143 1.84 -15.84 -7.07
C HIS A 143 1.16 -16.43 -5.81
N PRO A 144 0.72 -17.70 -5.86
CA PRO A 144 0.06 -18.35 -4.72
C PRO A 144 0.97 -18.48 -3.49
N ASP A 145 2.28 -18.53 -3.69
CA ASP A 145 3.29 -18.52 -2.63
C ASP A 145 3.27 -17.20 -1.86
N ILE A 146 3.16 -16.05 -2.55
CA ILE A 146 3.06 -14.73 -1.90
C ILE A 146 1.73 -14.60 -1.17
N LEU A 147 0.63 -15.01 -1.80
CA LEU A 147 -0.70 -14.95 -1.18
C LEU A 147 -0.76 -15.76 0.12
N SER A 148 -0.02 -16.88 0.19
CA SER A 148 0.04 -17.73 1.38
C SER A 148 0.73 -17.06 2.58
N LEU A 149 1.56 -16.03 2.35
CA LEU A 149 2.26 -15.27 3.39
C LEU A 149 1.41 -14.16 4.00
N LYS A 150 0.23 -13.88 3.44
CA LYS A 150 -0.66 -12.82 3.92
C LYS A 150 -1.12 -13.09 5.36
N ASP A 151 -0.79 -12.18 6.29
CA ASP A 151 -1.25 -12.25 7.68
C ASP A 151 -2.52 -11.43 7.89
N VAL A 152 -3.66 -12.11 7.94
CA VAL A 152 -4.99 -11.49 8.17
C VAL A 152 -5.13 -10.83 9.55
N ASN A 153 -4.24 -11.14 10.50
CA ASN A 153 -4.28 -10.52 11.83
C ASN A 153 -3.75 -9.07 11.82
N GLU A 154 -3.01 -8.70 10.77
CA GLU A 154 -2.42 -7.37 10.59
C GLU A 154 -3.31 -6.43 9.76
N GLU A 155 -4.44 -6.91 9.26
CA GLU A 155 -5.44 -6.10 8.56
C GLU A 155 -6.48 -5.50 9.52
N ASP A 156 -7.23 -4.49 9.07
CA ASP A 156 -8.44 -4.07 9.77
C ASP A 156 -9.57 -5.07 9.46
N PRO A 157 -10.25 -5.65 10.47
CA PRO A 157 -11.32 -6.62 10.23
C PRO A 157 -12.44 -6.12 9.30
N ILE A 158 -12.70 -4.82 9.30
CA ILE A 158 -13.71 -4.18 8.44
C ILE A 158 -13.22 -4.15 6.99
N GLU A 159 -11.95 -3.83 6.76
CA GLU A 159 -11.33 -3.88 5.42
C GLU A 159 -11.28 -5.32 4.89
N THR A 160 -10.90 -6.28 5.73
CA THR A 160 -10.92 -7.71 5.36
C THR A 160 -12.34 -8.17 5.02
N GLU A 161 -13.36 -7.78 5.79
CA GLU A 161 -14.75 -8.11 5.47
C GLU A 161 -15.20 -7.46 4.15
N ALA A 162 -14.87 -6.19 3.92
CA ALA A 162 -15.17 -5.49 2.68
C ALA A 162 -14.57 -6.19 1.45
N SER A 163 -13.33 -6.67 1.56
CA SER A 163 -12.64 -7.37 0.47
C SER A 163 -13.38 -8.63 -0.01
N LYS A 164 -14.11 -9.33 0.88
CA LYS A 164 -14.91 -10.52 0.53
C LYS A 164 -16.08 -10.20 -0.39
N HIS A 165 -16.52 -8.95 -0.41
CA HIS A 165 -17.61 -8.45 -1.26
C HIS A 165 -17.09 -7.64 -2.46
N GLU A 166 -15.78 -7.68 -2.73
CA GLU A 166 -15.10 -6.89 -3.76
C GLU A 166 -15.30 -5.37 -3.56
N LEU A 167 -15.32 -4.93 -2.30
CA LEU A 167 -15.45 -3.53 -1.92
C LEU A 167 -14.09 -2.98 -1.51
N ALA A 168 -13.65 -1.89 -2.16
CA ALA A 168 -12.46 -1.18 -1.74
C ALA A 168 -12.82 -0.20 -0.62
N TYR A 169 -12.60 -0.61 0.63
CA TYR A 169 -12.94 0.14 1.83
C TYR A 169 -11.66 0.53 2.58
N ILE A 170 -11.62 1.76 3.10
CA ILE A 170 -10.59 2.20 4.05
C ILE A 170 -11.28 2.97 5.17
N LYS A 171 -11.00 2.59 6.42
CA LYS A 171 -11.57 3.27 7.58
C LYS A 171 -10.88 4.62 7.83
N LEU A 172 -11.65 5.64 8.19
CA LEU A 172 -11.17 6.98 8.57
C LEU A 172 -11.82 7.44 9.88
N ASP A 173 -11.22 8.44 10.53
CA ASP A 173 -11.69 8.96 11.82
C ASP A 173 -12.74 10.08 11.65
N GLY A 174 -13.89 9.74 11.05
CA GLY A 174 -14.94 10.71 10.73
C GLY A 174 -16.34 10.32 11.17
N LYS A 175 -17.32 11.13 10.73
CA LYS A 175 -18.75 10.98 11.10
C LYS A 175 -19.65 10.67 9.92
N ILE A 176 -19.23 10.98 8.69
CA ILE A 176 -20.07 10.78 7.50
C ILE A 176 -19.54 9.59 6.71
N GLY A 177 -20.30 8.50 6.72
CA GLY A 177 -20.00 7.34 5.90
C GLY A 177 -20.22 7.67 4.42
N CYS A 178 -19.35 7.18 3.54
CA CYS A 178 -19.44 7.40 2.11
C CYS A 178 -19.67 6.08 1.38
N MET A 179 -20.50 6.08 0.33
CA MET A 179 -20.60 4.97 -0.62
C MET A 179 -20.67 5.55 -2.03
N VAL A 180 -19.68 5.21 -2.85
CA VAL A 180 -19.46 5.84 -4.15
C VAL A 180 -19.03 4.79 -5.17
N ASN A 181 -19.34 5.00 -6.45
CA ASN A 181 -18.78 4.21 -7.54
C ASN A 181 -17.64 4.95 -8.25
N GLY A 182 -16.46 4.34 -8.26
CA GLY A 182 -15.21 4.86 -8.81
C GLY A 182 -14.36 5.60 -7.78
N ALA A 183 -13.11 5.15 -7.62
CA ALA A 183 -12.15 5.68 -6.66
C ALA A 183 -11.96 7.21 -6.74
N GLY A 184 -11.90 7.78 -7.95
CA GLY A 184 -11.76 9.23 -8.13
C GLY A 184 -12.96 10.02 -7.57
N LEU A 185 -14.18 9.52 -7.80
CA LEU A 185 -15.39 10.14 -7.25
C LEU A 185 -15.48 9.92 -5.73
N ALA A 186 -15.02 8.76 -5.23
CA ALA A 186 -14.98 8.46 -3.81
C ALA A 186 -14.07 9.46 -3.06
N MET A 187 -12.86 9.71 -3.58
CA MET A 187 -11.95 10.74 -3.07
C MET A 187 -12.57 12.15 -3.11
N ALA A 188 -13.14 12.56 -4.26
CA ALA A 188 -13.80 13.86 -4.37
C ALA A 188 -15.00 14.01 -3.42
N THR A 189 -15.71 12.91 -3.13
CA THR A 189 -16.84 12.90 -2.18
C THR A 189 -16.36 13.07 -0.73
N MET A 190 -15.23 12.47 -0.37
CA MET A 190 -14.60 12.71 0.92
C MET A 190 -14.12 14.16 1.06
N ASP A 191 -13.49 14.70 0.00
CA ASP A 191 -13.01 16.08 -0.03
C ASP A 191 -14.16 17.09 0.12
N ILE A 192 -15.29 16.87 -0.56
CA ILE A 192 -16.44 17.78 -0.43
C ILE A 192 -17.08 17.68 0.96
N ILE A 193 -17.14 16.51 1.59
CA ILE A 193 -17.60 16.39 2.99
C ILE A 193 -16.72 17.24 3.92
N LYS A 194 -15.39 17.14 3.75
CA LYS A 194 -14.42 17.92 4.51
C LYS A 194 -14.53 19.41 4.25
N LEU A 195 -14.68 19.81 2.99
CA LEU A 195 -14.87 21.19 2.58
C LEU A 195 -16.10 21.82 3.24
N TYR A 196 -17.17 21.06 3.46
CA TYR A 196 -18.40 21.51 4.12
C TYR A 196 -18.40 21.27 5.64
N GLY A 197 -17.24 20.98 6.25
CA GLY A 197 -17.04 21.08 7.70
C GLY A 197 -17.29 19.81 8.51
N SER A 198 -17.37 18.64 7.88
CA SER A 198 -17.41 17.35 8.59
C SER A 198 -16.29 16.43 8.11
N GLU A 199 -15.87 15.47 8.94
CA GLU A 199 -14.87 14.48 8.52
C GLU A 199 -15.55 13.23 7.92
N PRO A 200 -15.06 12.71 6.77
CA PRO A 200 -15.51 11.45 6.20
C PRO A 200 -15.07 10.28 7.10
N ALA A 201 -15.98 9.34 7.36
CA ALA A 201 -15.73 8.17 8.21
C ALA A 201 -15.06 7.01 7.45
N ASN A 202 -15.12 7.01 6.12
CA ASN A 202 -14.50 5.98 5.30
C ASN A 202 -14.31 6.44 3.86
N PHE A 203 -13.35 5.82 3.19
CA PHE A 203 -13.36 5.63 1.74
C PHE A 203 -14.14 4.35 1.43
N LEU A 204 -14.99 4.35 0.40
CA LEU A 204 -15.61 3.14 -0.11
C LEU A 204 -15.96 3.30 -1.59
N ASP A 205 -15.29 2.49 -2.41
CA ASP A 205 -15.62 2.30 -3.83
C ASP A 205 -16.34 0.96 -4.03
N VAL A 206 -17.59 1.01 -4.53
CA VAL A 206 -18.39 -0.17 -4.88
C VAL A 206 -18.11 -0.69 -6.30
N GLY A 207 -17.23 -0.03 -7.05
CA GLY A 207 -16.88 -0.35 -8.43
C GLY A 207 -17.95 0.04 -9.44
N GLY A 208 -17.76 -0.37 -10.70
CA GLY A 208 -18.65 -0.02 -11.82
C GLY A 208 -20.04 -0.67 -11.77
N GLY A 209 -20.28 -1.64 -10.88
CA GLY A 209 -21.54 -2.34 -10.72
C GLY A 209 -21.99 -2.35 -9.25
N ALA A 210 -23.08 -1.64 -8.94
CA ALA A 210 -23.65 -1.59 -7.60
C ALA A 210 -24.87 -2.54 -7.51
N SER A 211 -24.60 -3.85 -7.45
CA SER A 211 -25.67 -4.84 -7.20
C SER A 211 -26.31 -4.62 -5.83
N LYS A 212 -27.53 -5.13 -5.64
CA LYS A 212 -28.24 -5.04 -4.35
C LYS A 212 -27.39 -5.61 -3.21
N GLU A 213 -26.74 -6.75 -3.44
CA GLU A 213 -25.92 -7.46 -2.47
C GLU A 213 -24.70 -6.63 -2.06
N LYS A 214 -24.00 -6.03 -3.03
CA LYS A 214 -22.85 -5.14 -2.77
C LYS A 214 -23.26 -3.90 -1.97
N VAL A 215 -24.39 -3.30 -2.32
CA VAL A 215 -24.95 -2.13 -1.60
C VAL A 215 -25.35 -2.51 -0.17
N SER A 216 -26.03 -3.64 0.03
CA SER A 216 -26.38 -4.14 1.37
C SER A 216 -25.15 -4.45 2.22
N ALA A 217 -24.12 -5.08 1.65
CA ALA A 217 -22.86 -5.32 2.34
C ALA A 217 -22.18 -4.01 2.74
N ALA A 218 -22.10 -3.06 1.80
CA ALA A 218 -21.54 -1.73 2.02
C ALA A 218 -22.25 -0.98 3.17
N PHE A 219 -23.60 -1.03 3.25
CA PHE A 219 -24.34 -0.46 4.38
C PHE A 219 -23.96 -1.10 5.72
N LYS A 220 -23.91 -2.45 5.78
CA LYS A 220 -23.54 -3.17 7.01
C LYS A 220 -22.13 -2.79 7.48
N ILE A 221 -21.20 -2.68 6.54
CA ILE A 221 -19.81 -2.28 6.80
C ILE A 221 -19.76 -0.87 7.37
N ILE A 222 -20.37 0.11 6.69
CA ILE A 222 -20.41 1.51 7.15
C ILE A 222 -21.05 1.63 8.54
N LEU A 223 -22.19 0.95 8.75
CA LEU A 223 -22.93 1.02 10.01
C LEU A 223 -22.29 0.24 11.17
N SER A 224 -21.31 -0.62 10.87
CA SER A 224 -20.52 -1.27 11.93
C SER A 224 -19.64 -0.27 12.69
N ASP A 225 -19.30 0.86 12.05
CA ASP A 225 -18.62 1.95 12.70
C ASP A 225 -19.59 2.86 13.48
N LYS A 226 -19.49 2.80 14.81
CA LYS A 226 -20.32 3.58 15.74
C LYS A 226 -20.08 5.10 15.66
N ASN A 227 -18.97 5.54 15.05
CA ASN A 227 -18.69 6.96 14.83
C ASN A 227 -19.57 7.56 13.73
N VAL A 228 -20.09 6.74 12.81
CA VAL A 228 -20.96 7.19 11.73
C VAL A 228 -22.26 7.76 12.27
N LYS A 229 -22.58 9.00 11.86
CA LYS A 229 -23.79 9.76 12.20
C LYS A 229 -24.65 10.11 10.99
N GLY A 230 -24.20 9.79 9.79
CA GLY A 230 -24.94 9.97 8.54
C GLY A 230 -24.20 9.30 7.40
N ILE A 231 -24.91 8.99 6.32
CA ILE A 231 -24.35 8.36 5.13
C ILE A 231 -24.61 9.24 3.91
N LEU A 232 -23.57 9.51 3.13
CA LEU A 232 -23.65 10.12 1.81
C LEU A 232 -23.40 9.06 0.74
N ILE A 233 -24.43 8.79 -0.05
CA ILE A 233 -24.32 7.98 -1.27
C ILE A 233 -24.20 8.92 -2.46
N ASN A 234 -23.14 8.76 -3.24
CA ASN A 234 -22.93 9.51 -4.47
C ASN A 234 -22.64 8.54 -5.61
N ILE A 235 -23.66 8.22 -6.40
CA ILE A 235 -23.52 7.29 -7.53
C ILE A 235 -23.78 8.01 -8.85
N PHE A 236 -22.84 7.82 -9.78
CA PHE A 236 -23.02 8.17 -11.19
C PHE A 236 -23.42 6.91 -11.96
N GLY A 237 -24.69 6.81 -12.37
CA GLY A 237 -25.30 5.60 -12.90
C GLY A 237 -24.58 5.03 -14.11
N GLY A 238 -24.05 5.88 -15.00
CA GLY A 238 -23.26 5.43 -16.16
C GLY A 238 -24.03 4.42 -17.02
N ILE A 239 -23.66 3.14 -16.93
CA ILE A 239 -24.33 2.01 -17.61
C ILE A 239 -25.55 1.45 -16.85
N MET A 240 -25.72 1.80 -15.58
CA MET A 240 -26.82 1.36 -14.72
C MET A 240 -27.92 2.43 -14.64
N ARG A 241 -29.17 1.99 -14.58
CA ARG A 241 -30.31 2.87 -14.36
C ARG A 241 -30.47 3.20 -12.87
N CYS A 242 -30.72 4.48 -12.60
CA CYS A 242 -30.86 5.05 -11.27
C CYS A 242 -32.11 4.56 -10.55
N ASP A 243 -33.18 4.20 -11.27
CA ASP A 243 -34.40 3.63 -10.65
C ASP A 243 -34.14 2.24 -10.07
N VAL A 244 -33.35 1.41 -10.76
CA VAL A 244 -32.92 0.09 -10.27
C VAL A 244 -32.03 0.25 -9.03
N LEU A 245 -31.05 1.17 -9.10
CA LEU A 245 -30.15 1.47 -7.98
C LEU A 245 -30.91 1.99 -6.76
N ALA A 246 -31.82 2.95 -6.95
CA ALA A 246 -32.63 3.51 -5.89
C ALA A 246 -33.49 2.44 -5.20
N SER A 247 -34.08 1.54 -6.00
CA SER A 247 -34.87 0.40 -5.46
C SER A 247 -33.99 -0.51 -4.61
N GLY A 248 -32.81 -0.88 -5.10
CA GLY A 248 -31.83 -1.68 -4.34
C GLY A 248 -31.39 -1.01 -3.04
N MET A 249 -31.16 0.31 -3.04
CA MET A 249 -30.80 1.08 -1.84
C MET A 249 -31.95 1.12 -0.82
N ILE A 250 -33.19 1.27 -1.26
CA ILE A 250 -34.36 1.27 -0.37
C ILE A 250 -34.50 -0.10 0.31
N GLU A 251 -34.33 -1.19 -0.44
CA GLU A 251 -34.37 -2.54 0.12
C GLU A 251 -33.23 -2.78 1.10
N ALA A 252 -31.99 -2.40 0.74
CA ALA A 252 -30.83 -2.51 1.60
C ALA A 252 -30.98 -1.71 2.91
N ALA A 253 -31.50 -0.48 2.83
CA ALA A 253 -31.74 0.37 4.00
C ALA A 253 -32.79 -0.23 4.96
N LYS A 254 -33.83 -0.90 4.41
CA LYS A 254 -34.83 -1.62 5.22
C LYS A 254 -34.24 -2.86 5.87
N GLU A 255 -33.47 -3.65 5.13
CA GLU A 255 -32.83 -4.87 5.65
C GLU A 255 -31.79 -4.58 6.74
N THR A 256 -31.12 -3.43 6.67
CA THR A 256 -30.05 -3.04 7.61
C THR A 256 -30.54 -2.23 8.81
N ASN A 257 -31.86 -1.95 8.91
CA ASN A 257 -32.44 -1.10 9.95
C ASN A 257 -31.68 0.23 10.12
N LEU A 258 -31.51 0.94 9.00
CA LEU A 258 -30.73 2.17 8.95
C LEU A 258 -31.22 3.20 9.98
N SER A 259 -30.36 3.54 10.95
CA SER A 259 -30.68 4.40 12.09
C SER A 259 -30.13 5.82 11.99
N VAL A 260 -29.32 6.09 10.96
CA VAL A 260 -28.70 7.40 10.69
C VAL A 260 -29.29 8.03 9.42
N PRO A 261 -29.28 9.37 9.29
CA PRO A 261 -29.73 10.04 8.08
C PRO A 261 -28.97 9.56 6.83
N LEU A 262 -29.72 9.35 5.75
CA LEU A 262 -29.22 8.97 4.44
C LEU A 262 -29.43 10.11 3.45
N VAL A 263 -28.33 10.57 2.84
CA VAL A 263 -28.36 11.51 1.72
C VAL A 263 -27.94 10.76 0.47
N VAL A 264 -28.79 10.77 -0.56
CA VAL A 264 -28.52 10.08 -1.82
C VAL A 264 -28.47 11.09 -2.96
N ARG A 265 -27.36 11.08 -3.69
CA ARG A 265 -27.22 11.74 -4.98
C ARG A 265 -27.02 10.68 -6.05
N LEU A 266 -28.00 10.59 -6.97
CA LEU A 266 -27.93 9.78 -8.18
C LEU A 266 -27.86 10.72 -9.39
N ALA A 267 -27.01 10.40 -10.35
CA ALA A 267 -26.97 11.08 -11.64
C ALA A 267 -26.82 10.07 -12.77
N GLY A 268 -27.72 10.11 -13.74
CA GLY A 268 -27.82 9.11 -14.81
C GLY A 268 -29.25 9.01 -15.33
N THR A 269 -29.52 7.92 -16.05
CA THR A 269 -30.87 7.57 -16.55
C THR A 269 -31.65 6.71 -15.57
#